data_AF-A0A1F8BAU7-F1
#
_entry.id   AF-A0A1F8BAU7-F1
#
_cell.length_a   1.000
_cell.length_b   1.000
_cell.length_c   1.000
_cell.angle_alpha   90.00
_cell.angle_beta   90.00
_cell.angle_gamma   90.00
#
_symmetry.space_group_name_H-M   'P 1'
#
loop_
_entity.id
_entity.type
_entity.pdbx_description
1 polymer ?
#
loop_
_entity_poly.entity_id
_entity_poly.type
_entity_poly.pdbx_seq_one_letter_code
_entity_poly.pdbx_strand_id
1 'polypeptide(L)'
;MLYFFYFMKNSSEEKTLNLLLSGKHPKAKKYAGHHVLVINDQVFPLKEKEAGLKDIERLEKEFGQTPVIVFVPRQDISYILVLCEN
;
A
#
# COMPACT_ATOMS: atom_id res chain seq x y z
N MET A 1 -2.47 -1.28 -22.77
CA MET A 1 -3.59 -0.63 -22.04
C MET A 1 -4.51 -1.74 -21.56
N LEU A 2 -4.42 -2.11 -20.27
CA LEU A 2 -5.46 -2.89 -19.62
C LEU A 2 -5.54 -2.41 -18.17
N TYR A 3 -6.69 -1.82 -17.87
CA TYR A 3 -7.08 -1.29 -16.58
C TYR A 3 -7.67 -2.42 -15.74
N PHE A 4 -7.29 -2.50 -14.47
CA PHE A 4 -8.06 -3.19 -13.45
C PHE A 4 -8.12 -2.29 -12.21
N PHE A 5 -9.17 -1.47 -12.16
CA PHE A 5 -9.63 -0.83 -10.93
C PHE A 5 -10.71 -1.74 -10.35
N TYR A 6 -10.45 -2.38 -9.22
CA TYR A 6 -11.51 -2.98 -8.40
C TYR A 6 -11.83 -2.01 -7.26
N PHE A 7 -13.13 -1.80 -7.05
CA PHE A 7 -13.74 -0.68 -6.35
C PHE A 7 -13.91 -1.00 -4.86
N MET A 8 -13.22 -0.27 -3.98
CA MET A 8 -13.42 -0.29 -2.53
C MET A 8 -13.40 1.13 -1.95
N LYS A 9 -14.59 1.73 -1.88
CA LYS A 9 -15.04 2.76 -0.93
C LYS A 9 -14.03 3.86 -0.48
N ASN A 10 -13.70 4.80 -1.36
CA ASN A 10 -13.50 6.24 -1.09
C ASN A 10 -12.73 6.60 0.21
N SER A 11 -11.72 5.81 0.54
CA SER A 11 -10.98 5.92 1.80
C SER A 11 -9.76 6.81 1.61
N SER A 12 -9.25 7.37 2.71
CA SER A 12 -7.97 8.09 2.73
C SER A 12 -6.83 7.27 2.12
N GLU A 13 -6.88 5.96 2.31
CA GLU A 13 -5.93 4.96 1.85
C GLU A 13 -5.89 4.90 0.34
N GLU A 14 -7.05 4.90 -0.32
CA GLU A 14 -7.15 4.86 -1.78
C GLU A 14 -6.52 6.11 -2.41
N LYS A 15 -6.76 7.29 -1.82
CA LYS A 15 -6.14 8.54 -2.28
C LYS A 15 -4.64 8.49 -2.13
N THR A 16 -4.14 8.04 -0.98
CA THR A 16 -2.70 7.90 -0.73
C THR A 16 -2.06 6.87 -1.64
N LEU A 17 -2.72 5.74 -1.87
CA LEU A 17 -2.30 4.70 -2.80
C LEU A 17 -2.17 5.26 -4.22
N ASN A 18 -3.21 5.93 -4.73
CA ASN A 18 -3.20 6.54 -6.06
C ASN A 18 -2.10 7.61 -6.19
N LEU A 19 -1.87 8.41 -5.15
CA LEU A 19 -0.78 9.39 -5.13
C LEU A 19 0.60 8.71 -5.12
N LEU A 20 0.77 7.60 -4.37
CA LEU A 20 2.01 6.83 -4.33
C LEU A 20 2.31 6.20 -5.69
N LEU A 21 1.33 5.52 -6.27
CA LEU A 21 1.47 4.82 -7.56
C LEU A 21 1.70 5.80 -8.72
N SER A 22 1.10 6.99 -8.67
CA SER A 22 1.34 8.05 -9.67
C SER A 22 2.63 8.84 -9.43
N GLY A 23 3.38 8.55 -8.37
CA GLY A 23 4.59 9.29 -8.01
C GLY A 23 4.36 10.71 -7.48
N LYS A 24 3.10 11.12 -7.29
CA LYS A 24 2.71 12.46 -6.82
C LYS A 24 2.76 12.60 -5.30
N HIS A 25 2.79 11.49 -4.57
CA HIS A 25 2.90 11.50 -3.11
C HIS A 25 4.31 11.95 -2.69
N PRO A 26 4.47 12.82 -1.66
CA PRO A 26 5.78 13.29 -1.21
C PRO A 26 6.77 12.16 -0.83
N LYS A 27 6.24 11.03 -0.36
CA LYS A 27 7.04 9.85 0.01
C LYS A 27 7.27 8.85 -1.13
N ALA A 28 6.74 9.08 -2.34
CA ALA A 28 6.85 8.13 -3.45
C ALA A 28 8.31 7.85 -3.84
N LYS A 29 9.13 8.90 -3.95
CA LYS A 29 10.57 8.75 -4.24
C LYS A 29 11.31 7.98 -3.13
N LYS A 30 10.95 8.20 -1.87
CA LYS A 30 11.56 7.52 -0.71
C LYS A 30 11.30 6.02 -0.71
N TYR A 31 10.09 5.61 -1.12
CA TYR A 31 9.68 4.20 -1.08
C TYR A 31 9.70 3.52 -2.44
N ALA A 32 10.23 4.15 -3.49
CA ALA A 32 10.31 3.57 -4.82
C ALA A 32 11.06 2.22 -4.80
N GLY A 33 10.38 1.16 -5.26
CA GLY A 33 10.89 -0.21 -5.24
C GLY A 33 10.75 -0.93 -3.90
N HIS A 34 9.97 -0.40 -2.96
CA HIS A 34 9.68 -1.03 -1.66
C HIS A 34 8.22 -1.42 -1.54
N HIS A 35 7.97 -2.51 -0.80
CA HIS A 35 6.66 -2.81 -0.25
C HIS A 35 6.39 -1.90 0.96
N VAL A 36 5.20 -1.32 0.99
CA VAL A 36 4.75 -0.42 2.06
C VAL A 36 3.35 -0.79 2.50
N LEU A 37 3.04 -0.42 3.73
CA LEU A 37 1.71 -0.47 4.33
C LEU A 37 1.09 0.92 4.21
N VAL A 38 -0.17 0.99 3.78
CA VAL A 38 -0.98 2.20 3.79
C VAL A 38 -2.12 2.03 4.77
N ILE A 39 -2.21 2.96 5.72
CA ILE A 39 -3.25 3.02 6.76
C ILE A 39 -3.68 4.46 6.87
N ASN A 40 -4.97 4.72 6.71
CA ASN A 40 -5.50 6.05 6.49
C ASN A 40 -4.71 6.78 5.39
N ASP A 41 -4.13 7.93 5.69
CA ASP A 41 -3.32 8.72 4.77
C ASP A 41 -1.81 8.49 4.93
N GLN A 42 -1.41 7.51 5.74
CA GLN A 42 -0.01 7.29 6.11
C GLN A 42 0.63 6.11 5.39
N VAL A 43 1.94 6.17 5.24
CA VAL A 43 2.76 5.20 4.51
C VAL A 43 3.91 4.73 5.39
N PHE A 44 3.98 3.42 5.61
CA PHE A 44 4.98 2.76 6.44
C PHE A 44 5.75 1.71 5.62
N PRO A 45 7.06 1.54 5.80
CA PRO A 45 7.77 0.45 5.15
C PRO A 45 7.27 -0.89 5.68
N LEU A 46 7.02 -1.85 4.79
CA LEU A 46 6.75 -3.22 5.21
C LEU A 46 8.06 -3.87 5.68
N LYS A 47 8.08 -4.39 6.91
CA LYS A 47 9.21 -5.17 7.41
C LYS A 47 9.20 -6.57 6.79
N GLU A 48 10.36 -7.17 6.64
CA GLU A 48 10.49 -8.50 6.06
C GLU A 48 10.21 -9.61 7.10
N LYS A 49 9.84 -10.79 6.58
CA LYS A 49 9.72 -12.05 7.34
C LYS A 49 8.77 -11.91 8.55
N GLU A 50 9.12 -12.54 9.66
CA GLU A 50 8.32 -12.56 10.89
C GLU A 50 8.02 -11.16 11.46
N ALA A 51 8.90 -10.19 11.24
CA ALA A 51 8.69 -8.83 11.72
C ALA A 51 7.54 -8.13 10.95
N GLY A 52 7.40 -8.43 9.66
CA GLY A 52 6.29 -7.94 8.84
C GLY A 52 4.95 -8.56 9.25
N LEU A 53 4.93 -9.87 9.48
CA LEU A 53 3.73 -10.58 9.94
C LEU A 53 3.24 -10.05 11.29
N LYS A 54 4.15 -9.88 12.26
CA LYS A 54 3.81 -9.31 13.57
C LYS A 54 3.31 -7.87 13.47
N ASP A 55 3.84 -7.07 12.55
CA ASP A 55 3.34 -5.72 12.32
C ASP A 55 1.92 -5.76 11.75
N ILE A 56 1.62 -6.62 10.79
CA ILE A 56 0.27 -6.78 10.23
C ILE A 56 -0.73 -7.18 11.33
N GLU A 57 -0.42 -8.23 12.10
CA GLU A 57 -1.27 -8.69 13.22
C GLU A 57 -1.49 -7.60 14.28
N ARG A 58 -0.46 -6.81 14.58
CA ARG A 58 -0.56 -5.69 15.52
C ARG A 58 -1.46 -4.59 14.96
N LEU A 59 -1.30 -4.24 13.70
CA LEU A 59 -2.05 -3.17 13.04
C LEU A 59 -3.52 -3.54 12.87
N GLU A 60 -3.82 -4.80 12.56
CA GLU A 60 -5.19 -5.32 12.56
C GLU A 60 -5.86 -5.17 13.93
N LYS A 61 -5.14 -5.48 15.01
CA LYS A 61 -5.65 -5.33 16.39
C LYS A 61 -5.83 -3.86 16.79
N GLU A 62 -4.91 -2.98 16.38
CA GLU A 62 -4.90 -1.57 16.77
C GLU A 62 -5.96 -0.74 16.04
N PHE A 63 -6.15 -1.00 14.75
CA PHE A 63 -7.05 -0.21 13.89
C PHE A 63 -8.36 -0.94 13.54
N GLY A 64 -8.50 -2.21 13.90
CA GLY A 64 -9.68 -3.02 13.56
C GLY A 64 -9.83 -3.28 12.06
N GLN A 65 -8.79 -3.02 11.27
CA GLN A 65 -8.78 -3.17 9.82
C GLN A 65 -7.44 -3.71 9.34
N THR A 66 -7.47 -4.56 8.32
CA THR A 66 -6.26 -5.07 7.65
C THR A 66 -5.59 -3.94 6.86
N PRO A 67 -4.30 -3.67 7.07
CA PRO A 67 -3.60 -2.62 6.35
C PRO A 67 -3.45 -2.97 4.86
N VAL A 68 -3.49 -1.95 3.99
CA VAL A 68 -3.30 -2.16 2.55
C VAL A 68 -1.81 -2.28 2.27
N ILE A 69 -1.38 -3.45 1.81
CA ILE A 69 0.00 -3.69 1.40
C ILE A 69 0.13 -3.28 -0.07
N VAL A 70 1.04 -2.35 -0.39
CA VAL A 70 1.28 -1.91 -1.78
C VAL A 70 2.77 -1.92 -2.11
N PHE A 71 3.09 -2.29 -3.35
CA PHE A 71 4.42 -2.07 -3.90
C PHE A 71 4.48 -0.70 -4.58
N VAL A 72 5.41 0.16 -4.19
CA VAL A 72 5.60 1.45 -4.85
C VAL A 72 6.50 1.25 -6.07
N PRO A 73 6.01 1.47 -7.30
CA PRO A 73 6.80 1.23 -8.50
C PRO A 73 8.03 2.15 -8.54
N ARG A 74 9.13 1.63 -9.07
CA ARG A 74 10.17 2.51 -9.63
C ARG A 74 9.58 3.14 -10.89
N GLN A 75 9.97 4.36 -11.22
CA GLN A 75 9.45 5.08 -12.39
C GLN A 75 9.58 4.28 -13.70
N ASP A 76 10.40 3.23 -13.70
CA ASP A 76 10.77 2.42 -14.85
C ASP A 76 10.12 1.03 -14.85
N ILE A 77 9.32 0.66 -13.83
CA ILE A 77 8.76 -0.70 -13.69
C ILE A 77 7.31 -0.66 -13.15
N SER A 78 6.37 -1.22 -13.93
CA SER A 78 4.95 -1.32 -13.56
C SER A 78 4.62 -2.70 -13.00
N TYR A 79 3.95 -2.77 -11.84
CA TYR A 79 3.38 -4.01 -11.30
C TYR A 79 1.96 -3.79 -10.78
N ILE A 80 1.18 -4.87 -10.79
CA ILE A 80 -0.21 -4.92 -10.34
C ILE A 80 -0.24 -5.50 -8.93
N LEU A 81 -0.87 -4.78 -8.00
CA LEU A 81 -1.22 -5.29 -6.69
C LEU A 81 -2.60 -5.95 -6.76
N VAL A 82 -2.71 -7.20 -6.30
CA VAL A 82 -4.00 -7.89 -6.12
C VAL A 82 -4.34 -7.85 -4.63
N LEU A 83 -5.47 -7.25 -4.31
CA LEU A 83 -6.09 -7.34 -2.99
C LEU A 83 -7.16 -8.43 -3.06
N CYS A 84 -7.00 -9.49 -2.27
CA CYS A 84 -8.08 -10.43 -2.01
C CYS A 84 -8.85 -9.95 -0.78
N GLU A 85 -10.15 -9.70 -0.92
CA GLU A 85 -11.07 -9.72 0.22
C GLU A 85 -11.57 -11.16 0.40
N ASN A 86 -11.50 -11.64 1.65
CA ASN A 86 -12.00 -12.91 2.20
C ASN A 86 -12.35 -14.05 1.22
#